data_AF-A0A2Z3JMF7-F1
#
_entry.id   AF-A0A2Z3JMF7-F1
#
_cell.length_a   1.000
_cell.length_b   1.000
_cell.length_c   1.000
_cell.angle_alpha   90.00
_cell.angle_beta   90.00
_cell.angle_gamma   90.00
#
_symmetry.space_group_name_H-M   'P 1'
#
loop_
_entity.id
_entity.type
_entity.pdbx_description
1 polymer ?
#
loop_
_entity_poly.entity_id
_entity_poly.type
_entity_poly.pdbx_seq_one_letter_code
_entity_poly.pdbx_strand_id
1 'polypeptide(L)'
;MRKRFLGLVLLTAFISGPALAWVPKLEEQSAKTIIDSAYGRRAAAPTFYTLDLSVDGGKFKAPDGSVKLYDGADTCLKDWLGAPGDYSKGSHVASLTLSGQADQLLFQAQDARDNFKNLTPADALKAVNAGVLPSAENGYGAKVATPPNGAPVLPDGQLRIDIAVKGLSDLQQRSAYLVRLKGPDGKLLAPTRFSFVNDWKAGDGGKQAGTLVYYFEPLKAGLNANDKIDLLLRNEEGSCAYDFVLDLSKFN
;
A
#
# COMPACT_ATOMS: atom_id res chain seq x y z
N MET A 1 -60.36 -8.20 14.55
CA MET A 1 -59.23 -8.76 15.34
C MET A 1 -57.93 -8.16 14.83
N ARG A 2 -57.26 -7.30 15.63
CA ARG A 2 -55.95 -6.71 15.34
C ARG A 2 -54.86 -7.66 15.85
N LYS A 3 -53.99 -8.18 14.98
CA LYS A 3 -52.75 -8.87 15.40
C LYS A 3 -51.57 -7.91 15.19
N ARG A 4 -50.98 -7.51 16.32
CA ARG A 4 -49.70 -6.80 16.42
C ARG A 4 -48.60 -7.76 15.96
N PHE A 5 -47.85 -7.41 14.91
CA PHE A 5 -46.52 -7.99 14.70
C PHE A 5 -45.50 -6.99 15.24
N LEU A 6 -45.07 -7.29 16.46
CA LEU A 6 -44.01 -6.61 17.19
C LEU A 6 -42.74 -7.46 17.05
N GLY A 7 -41.65 -6.84 16.60
CA GLY A 7 -40.29 -7.24 16.98
C GLY A 7 -39.62 -8.34 16.17
N LEU A 8 -38.67 -7.93 15.32
CA LEU A 8 -37.33 -8.53 15.29
C LEU A 8 -36.34 -7.54 14.68
N VAL A 9 -35.82 -6.61 15.49
CA VAL A 9 -34.60 -5.86 15.16
C VAL A 9 -33.45 -6.75 15.59
N LEU A 10 -32.90 -7.51 14.65
CA LEU A 10 -31.73 -8.35 14.86
C LEU A 10 -30.49 -7.44 14.88
N LEU A 11 -29.89 -7.38 16.07
CA LEU A 11 -28.68 -6.69 16.43
C LEU A 11 -27.48 -7.31 15.71
N THR A 12 -27.14 -6.85 14.49
CA THR A 12 -25.84 -7.09 13.86
C THR A 12 -24.79 -6.15 14.47
N ALA A 13 -24.37 -6.48 15.68
CA ALA A 13 -23.32 -5.76 16.40
C ALA A 13 -21.99 -6.55 16.30
N PHE A 14 -21.00 -5.91 15.68
CA PHE A 14 -19.55 -6.14 15.81
C PHE A 14 -18.96 -7.51 15.43
N ILE A 15 -18.75 -7.71 14.13
CA ILE A 15 -17.60 -8.51 13.62
C ILE A 15 -16.66 -7.60 12.80
N SER A 16 -16.56 -6.32 13.14
CA SER A 16 -15.45 -5.48 12.70
C SER A 16 -14.28 -5.78 13.63
N GLY A 17 -13.51 -6.83 13.31
CA GLY A 17 -12.22 -7.05 13.95
C GLY A 17 -11.38 -5.76 13.87
N PRO A 18 -10.59 -5.44 14.91
CA PRO A 18 -9.77 -4.24 14.89
C PRO A 18 -8.87 -4.27 13.66
N ALA A 19 -8.87 -3.18 12.91
CA ALA A 19 -8.02 -2.98 11.75
C ALA A 19 -6.55 -3.07 12.12
N LEU A 20 -5.91 -4.22 11.93
CA LEU A 20 -4.55 -4.45 12.44
C LEU A 20 -3.46 -3.78 11.63
N ALA A 21 -3.68 -3.41 10.36
CA ALA A 21 -2.56 -3.10 9.49
C ALA A 21 -2.22 -1.60 9.39
N TRP A 22 -3.16 -0.65 9.43
CA TRP A 22 -2.88 0.81 9.44
C TRP A 22 -3.59 1.45 10.61
N VAL A 23 -3.06 1.18 11.79
CA VAL A 23 -3.41 1.95 12.98
C VAL A 23 -2.54 3.20 12.98
N PRO A 24 -3.06 4.39 13.37
CA PRO A 24 -2.24 5.57 13.62
C PRO A 24 -1.00 5.28 14.45
N LYS A 25 -1.11 4.30 15.34
CA LYS A 25 -0.03 3.77 16.16
C LYS A 25 -0.30 2.31 16.45
N LEU A 26 0.70 1.45 16.28
CA LEU A 26 0.54 0.03 16.60
C LEU A 26 0.34 -0.17 18.12
N GLU A 27 -0.75 -0.84 18.49
CA GLU A 27 -1.08 -1.14 19.88
C GLU A 27 -0.53 -2.49 20.33
N GLU A 28 -0.41 -2.70 21.65
CA GLU A 28 0.16 -3.92 22.23
C GLU A 28 -0.56 -5.20 21.77
N GLN A 29 -1.90 -5.16 21.73
CA GLN A 29 -2.68 -6.33 21.31
C GLN A 29 -2.51 -6.65 19.82
N SER A 30 -2.39 -5.63 18.97
CA SER A 30 -2.11 -5.77 17.54
C SER A 30 -0.69 -6.30 17.33
N ALA A 31 0.29 -5.75 18.05
CA ALA A 31 1.67 -6.21 18.03
C ALA A 31 1.79 -7.67 18.46
N LYS A 32 1.12 -8.06 19.55
CA LYS A 32 1.04 -9.46 20.00
C LYS A 32 0.46 -10.36 18.92
N THR A 33 -0.60 -9.94 18.26
CA THR A 33 -1.24 -10.70 17.18
C THR A 33 -0.29 -10.95 16.02
N ILE A 34 0.44 -9.92 15.58
CA ILE A 34 1.40 -10.03 14.50
C ILE A 34 2.56 -10.95 14.90
N ILE A 35 3.13 -10.75 16.09
CA ILE A 35 4.22 -11.59 16.62
C ILE A 35 3.77 -13.05 16.70
N ASP A 36 2.63 -13.34 17.33
CA ASP A 36 2.14 -14.73 17.44
C ASP A 36 1.93 -15.37 16.07
N SER A 37 1.48 -14.60 15.07
CA SER A 37 1.31 -15.09 13.70
C SER A 37 2.65 -15.43 13.04
N ALA A 38 3.68 -14.61 13.24
CA ALA A 38 5.03 -14.87 12.74
C ALA A 38 5.62 -16.15 13.34
N TYR A 39 5.41 -16.39 14.63
CA TYR A 39 5.87 -17.59 15.34
C TYR A 39 5.00 -18.83 15.09
N GLY A 40 3.98 -18.76 14.22
CA GLY A 40 3.09 -19.89 13.92
C GLY A 40 2.16 -20.29 15.06
N ARG A 41 2.00 -19.43 16.08
CA ARG A 41 1.10 -19.66 17.23
C ARG A 41 -0.37 -19.37 16.89
N ARG A 42 -0.63 -18.72 15.75
CA ARG A 42 -1.96 -18.40 15.22
C ARG A 42 -1.91 -18.22 13.69
N ALA A 43 -3.08 -18.02 13.09
CA ALA A 43 -3.22 -17.70 11.67
C ALA A 43 -2.45 -16.42 11.29
N ALA A 44 -1.97 -16.37 10.04
CA ALA A 44 -1.25 -15.23 9.49
C ALA A 44 -2.07 -13.93 9.63
N ALA A 45 -1.46 -12.89 10.20
CA ALA A 45 -2.07 -11.56 10.24
C ALA A 45 -1.89 -10.89 8.87
N PRO A 46 -2.95 -10.33 8.27
CA PRO A 46 -2.82 -9.55 7.03
C PRO A 46 -2.17 -8.20 7.36
N THR A 47 -0.89 -8.05 7.06
CA THR A 47 -0.14 -6.82 7.36
C THR A 47 0.07 -5.90 6.15
N PHE A 48 -0.30 -6.39 4.97
CA PHE A 48 -0.27 -5.65 3.72
C PHE A 48 -1.57 -5.89 2.92
N TYR A 49 -1.90 -4.99 2.00
CA TYR A 49 -3.00 -5.17 1.04
C TYR A 49 -2.49 -4.95 -0.37
N THR A 50 -2.78 -5.88 -1.29
CA THR A 50 -2.39 -5.76 -2.70
C THR A 50 -3.63 -5.70 -3.59
N LEU A 51 -3.69 -4.67 -4.43
CA LEU A 51 -4.62 -4.55 -5.53
C LEU A 51 -3.94 -5.04 -6.82
N ASP A 52 -4.41 -6.16 -7.36
CA ASP A 52 -3.94 -6.69 -8.65
C ASP A 52 -4.61 -5.93 -9.80
N LEU A 53 -3.81 -5.21 -10.58
CA LEU A 53 -4.26 -4.39 -11.71
C LEU A 53 -3.93 -5.05 -13.06
N SER A 54 -3.57 -6.33 -13.05
CA SER A 54 -3.46 -7.10 -14.29
C SER A 54 -4.81 -7.19 -14.99
N VAL A 55 -4.75 -7.17 -16.32
CA VAL A 55 -5.92 -7.28 -17.19
C VAL A 55 -6.03 -8.72 -17.69
N ASP A 56 -7.21 -9.30 -17.55
CA ASP A 56 -7.56 -10.61 -18.08
C ASP A 56 -8.96 -10.54 -18.71
N GLY A 57 -9.12 -11.10 -19.90
CA GLY A 57 -10.39 -11.05 -20.64
C GLY A 57 -10.94 -9.62 -20.87
N GLY A 58 -10.07 -8.62 -21.00
CA GLY A 58 -10.46 -7.21 -21.19
C GLY A 58 -11.00 -6.52 -19.94
N LYS A 59 -10.74 -7.07 -18.74
CA LYS A 59 -11.11 -6.49 -17.45
C LYS A 59 -9.94 -6.53 -16.48
N PHE A 60 -9.89 -5.58 -15.55
CA PHE A 60 -8.97 -5.68 -14.42
C PHE A 60 -9.35 -6.85 -13.52
N LYS A 61 -8.35 -7.51 -12.92
CA LYS A 61 -8.58 -8.47 -11.83
C LYS A 61 -8.99 -7.81 -10.52
N ALA A 62 -8.68 -6.53 -10.37
CA ALA A 62 -9.18 -5.69 -9.29
C ALA A 62 -10.72 -5.69 -9.23
N PRO A 63 -11.32 -5.47 -8.06
CA PRO A 63 -12.77 -5.29 -7.94
C PRO A 63 -13.31 -4.21 -8.88
N ASP A 64 -14.55 -4.39 -9.33
CA ASP A 64 -15.21 -3.42 -10.20
C ASP A 64 -15.24 -2.03 -9.54
N GLY A 65 -14.86 -1.01 -10.31
CA GLY A 65 -14.78 0.37 -9.84
C GLY A 65 -13.48 0.73 -9.09
N SER A 66 -12.54 -0.21 -8.94
CA SER A 66 -11.22 0.07 -8.35
C SER A 66 -10.28 0.86 -9.24
N VAL A 67 -10.53 0.93 -10.55
CA VAL A 67 -9.74 1.71 -11.51
C VAL A 67 -10.65 2.64 -12.28
N LYS A 68 -10.33 3.93 -12.28
CA LYS A 68 -11.07 4.97 -12.99
C LYS A 68 -10.12 5.88 -13.74
N LEU A 69 -10.65 6.53 -14.77
CA LEU A 69 -9.98 7.67 -15.39
C LEU A 69 -10.20 8.90 -14.51
N TYR A 70 -9.12 9.57 -14.13
CA TYR A 70 -9.17 10.83 -13.39
C TYR A 70 -9.09 12.04 -14.32
N ASP A 71 -8.17 11.99 -15.30
CA ASP A 71 -7.96 13.03 -16.30
C ASP A 71 -7.40 12.40 -17.59
N GLY A 72 -7.70 13.00 -18.74
CA GLY A 72 -7.36 12.47 -20.07
C GLY A 72 -8.59 12.03 -20.89
N ALA A 73 -8.34 11.40 -22.04
CA ALA A 73 -9.39 10.91 -22.92
C ALA A 73 -9.92 9.54 -22.49
N ASP A 74 -11.19 9.23 -22.78
CA ASP A 74 -11.81 7.92 -22.49
C ASP A 74 -11.04 6.73 -23.08
N THR A 75 -10.24 6.98 -24.13
CA THR A 75 -9.37 5.98 -24.74
C THR A 75 -8.24 5.52 -23.83
N CYS A 76 -7.80 6.30 -22.84
CA CYS A 76 -6.75 5.91 -21.90
C CYS A 76 -7.03 4.55 -21.24
N LEU A 77 -8.22 4.39 -20.65
CA LEU A 77 -8.59 3.14 -19.98
C LEU A 77 -8.95 2.03 -20.96
N LYS A 78 -9.59 2.39 -22.08
CA LYS A 78 -10.00 1.43 -23.11
C LYS A 78 -8.79 0.80 -23.80
N ASP A 79 -7.77 1.58 -24.12
CA ASP A 79 -6.54 1.13 -24.77
C ASP A 79 -5.78 0.19 -23.82
N TRP A 80 -5.66 0.57 -22.54
CA TRP A 80 -5.04 -0.30 -21.53
C TRP A 80 -5.78 -1.64 -21.39
N LEU A 81 -7.11 -1.62 -21.28
CA LEU A 81 -7.91 -2.85 -21.18
C LEU A 81 -7.84 -3.73 -22.45
N GLY A 82 -7.83 -3.10 -23.63
CA GLY A 82 -7.81 -3.80 -24.92
C GLY A 82 -6.44 -4.37 -25.29
N ALA A 83 -5.36 -3.70 -24.88
CA ALA A 83 -3.98 -4.07 -25.19
C ALA A 83 -3.06 -3.82 -23.98
N PRO A 84 -3.14 -4.63 -22.91
CA PRO A 84 -2.43 -4.36 -21.66
C PRO A 84 -0.89 -4.39 -21.76
N GLY A 85 -0.35 -4.97 -22.84
CA GLY A 85 1.09 -4.97 -23.16
C GLY A 85 1.50 -3.89 -24.18
N ASP A 86 0.59 -3.05 -24.65
CA ASP A 86 0.92 -1.89 -25.49
C ASP A 86 1.29 -0.71 -24.58
N TYR A 87 2.59 -0.37 -24.58
CA TYR A 87 3.15 0.73 -23.79
C TYR A 87 3.45 1.96 -24.66
N SER A 88 2.80 2.11 -25.82
CA SER A 88 2.98 3.26 -26.72
C SER A 88 2.56 4.59 -26.08
N LYS A 89 1.67 4.55 -25.07
CA LYS A 89 1.24 5.72 -24.27
C LYS A 89 1.84 5.74 -22.86
N GLY A 90 3.00 5.12 -22.72
CA GLY A 90 3.71 4.98 -21.46
C GLY A 90 3.35 3.71 -20.70
N SER A 91 3.91 3.62 -19.51
CA SER A 91 3.81 2.47 -18.64
C SER A 91 2.41 2.28 -18.05
N HIS A 92 2.16 1.04 -17.62
CA HIS A 92 0.98 0.62 -16.89
C HIS A 92 1.34 0.19 -15.47
N VAL A 93 0.40 0.40 -14.54
CA VAL A 93 0.52 -0.09 -13.17
C VAL A 93 0.06 -1.55 -13.12
N ALA A 94 0.93 -2.46 -12.74
CA ALA A 94 0.60 -3.89 -12.64
C ALA A 94 -0.05 -4.25 -11.30
N SER A 95 0.36 -3.60 -10.21
CA SER A 95 -0.25 -3.79 -8.89
C SER A 95 0.09 -2.64 -7.95
N LEU A 96 -0.75 -2.48 -6.92
CA LEU A 96 -0.51 -1.56 -5.81
C LEU A 96 -0.45 -2.36 -4.52
N THR A 97 0.62 -2.24 -3.74
CA THR A 97 0.72 -2.84 -2.41
C THR A 97 0.82 -1.76 -1.35
N LEU A 98 -0.13 -1.76 -0.42
CA LEU A 98 -0.15 -0.89 0.73
C LEU A 98 0.49 -1.61 1.91
N SER A 99 1.33 -0.92 2.68
CA SER A 99 1.93 -1.44 3.91
C SER A 99 2.11 -0.34 4.96
N GLY A 100 2.23 -0.75 6.22
CA GLY A 100 2.33 0.11 7.40
C GLY A 100 3.25 -0.49 8.45
N GLN A 101 3.19 -0.01 9.68
CA GLN A 101 4.03 -0.50 10.78
C GLN A 101 3.84 -2.00 11.07
N ALA A 102 2.62 -2.51 10.89
CA ALA A 102 2.31 -3.92 11.09
C ALA A 102 3.17 -4.84 10.21
N ASP A 103 3.41 -4.44 8.96
CA ASP A 103 4.19 -5.22 7.99
C ASP A 103 5.66 -5.32 8.39
N GLN A 104 6.20 -4.22 8.90
CA GLN A 104 7.57 -4.20 9.40
C GLN A 104 7.74 -5.00 10.68
N LEU A 105 6.75 -4.94 11.58
CA LEU A 105 6.75 -5.80 12.76
C LEU A 105 6.70 -7.28 12.35
N LEU A 106 5.94 -7.63 11.31
CA LEU A 106 5.92 -9.01 10.82
C LEU A 106 7.33 -9.47 10.39
N PHE A 107 8.06 -8.66 9.62
CA PHE A 107 9.44 -8.97 9.24
C PHE A 107 10.37 -9.07 10.45
N GLN A 108 10.27 -8.14 11.42
CA GLN A 108 11.06 -8.18 12.65
C GLN A 108 10.78 -9.45 13.47
N ALA A 109 9.51 -9.85 13.56
CA ALA A 109 9.11 -11.05 14.29
C ALA A 109 9.55 -12.35 13.59
N GLN A 110 9.52 -12.38 12.24
CA GLN A 110 10.06 -13.48 11.45
C GLN A 110 11.56 -13.61 11.63
N ASP A 111 12.32 -12.51 11.53
CA ASP A 111 13.76 -12.51 11.78
C ASP A 111 14.09 -12.96 13.21
N ALA A 112 13.37 -12.47 14.21
CA ALA A 112 13.55 -12.90 15.60
C ALA A 112 13.29 -14.40 15.76
N ARG A 113 12.21 -14.94 15.17
CA ARG A 113 11.90 -16.37 15.17
C ARG A 113 13.02 -17.18 14.52
N ASP A 114 13.47 -16.78 13.34
CA ASP A 114 14.47 -17.51 12.56
C ASP A 114 15.85 -17.49 13.24
N ASN A 115 16.10 -16.48 14.08
CA ASN A 115 17.28 -16.37 14.94
C ASN A 115 17.06 -16.91 16.37
N PHE A 116 15.99 -17.69 16.62
CA PHE A 116 15.66 -18.28 17.92
C PHE A 116 15.55 -17.27 19.09
N LYS A 117 15.22 -16.01 18.78
CA LYS A 117 14.93 -14.96 19.76
C LYS A 117 13.45 -14.96 20.11
N ASN A 118 13.09 -14.51 21.31
CA ASN A 118 11.69 -14.30 21.70
C ASN A 118 11.39 -12.80 21.69
N LEU A 119 10.73 -12.32 20.63
CA LEU A 119 10.32 -10.92 20.54
C LEU A 119 9.04 -10.70 21.36
N THR A 120 9.10 -9.79 22.33
CA THR A 120 7.91 -9.39 23.10
C THR A 120 7.21 -8.19 22.45
N PRO A 121 5.90 -7.98 22.66
CA PRO A 121 5.21 -6.77 22.21
C PRO A 121 5.85 -5.48 22.72
N ALA A 122 6.33 -5.47 23.97
CA ALA A 122 7.01 -4.31 24.55
C ALA A 122 8.33 -3.98 23.82
N ASP A 123 9.13 -4.99 23.51
CA ASP A 123 10.40 -4.81 22.77
C ASP A 123 10.14 -4.37 21.32
N ALA A 124 9.15 -4.97 20.67
CA ALA A 124 8.70 -4.61 19.34
C ALA A 124 8.25 -3.14 19.27
N LEU A 125 7.36 -2.72 20.16
CA LEU A 125 6.84 -1.35 20.17
C LEU A 125 7.93 -0.34 20.53
N LYS A 126 8.89 -0.68 21.39
CA LYS A 126 10.03 0.20 21.67
C LYS A 126 10.89 0.44 20.42
N ALA A 127 11.12 -0.60 19.61
CA ALA A 127 11.87 -0.48 18.36
C ALA A 127 11.09 0.30 17.29
N VAL A 128 9.78 0.07 17.18
CA VAL A 128 8.91 0.76 16.22
C VAL A 128 8.81 2.27 16.53
N ASN A 129 8.59 2.62 17.80
CA ASN A 129 8.50 4.02 18.25
C ASN A 129 9.84 4.78 18.17
N ALA A 130 10.97 4.09 18.01
CA ALA A 130 12.29 4.72 17.90
C ALA A 130 12.55 5.35 16.51
N GLY A 131 11.68 5.08 15.50
CA GLY A 131 11.57 5.86 14.27
C GLY A 131 12.88 6.19 13.56
N VAL A 132 13.57 5.19 13.00
CA VAL A 132 14.73 5.45 12.13
C VAL A 132 14.30 5.40 10.66
N LEU A 133 14.17 6.58 10.06
CA LEU A 133 13.99 6.75 8.62
C LEU A 133 15.34 6.85 7.90
N PRO A 134 15.49 6.25 6.70
CA PRO A 134 16.51 6.64 5.74
C PRO A 134 16.25 8.09 5.30
N SER A 135 17.20 8.99 5.54
CA SER A 135 17.13 10.40 5.11
C SER A 135 17.06 10.51 3.58
N ALA A 136 16.27 11.46 3.08
CA ALA A 136 16.16 11.80 1.66
C ALA A 136 17.35 12.65 1.14
N GLU A 137 18.30 13.03 2.00
CA GLU A 137 19.37 13.97 1.65
C GLU A 137 20.56 13.34 0.91
N ASN A 138 20.60 12.02 0.73
CA ASN A 138 21.78 11.36 0.17
C ASN A 138 21.42 10.52 -1.04
N GLY A 139 21.97 10.94 -2.19
CA GLY A 139 21.72 10.35 -3.50
C GLY A 139 21.85 8.82 -3.54
N TYR A 140 21.08 8.25 -4.47
CA TYR A 140 21.19 6.91 -5.06
C TYR A 140 22.17 5.96 -4.36
N GLY A 141 21.61 5.08 -3.52
CA GLY A 141 22.31 3.94 -2.96
C GLY A 141 23.34 4.29 -1.89
N ALA A 142 22.90 4.70 -0.70
CA ALA A 142 23.78 4.74 0.46
C ALA A 142 23.07 4.32 1.75
N LYS A 143 23.84 3.54 2.53
CA LYS A 143 23.53 2.87 3.78
C LYS A 143 22.53 3.63 4.65
N VAL A 144 21.40 2.98 4.91
CA VAL A 144 20.54 3.27 6.07
C VAL A 144 21.46 3.30 7.29
N ALA A 145 21.34 4.30 8.15
CA ALA A 145 21.86 4.18 9.51
C ALA A 145 21.11 3.02 10.15
N THR A 146 21.65 1.81 10.00
CA THR A 146 21.08 0.60 10.58
C THR A 146 21.01 0.85 12.08
N PRO A 147 19.81 0.89 12.70
CA PRO A 147 19.75 0.58 14.12
C PRO A 147 20.48 -0.75 14.32
N PRO A 148 21.14 -0.98 15.47
CA PRO A 148 22.06 -2.09 15.67
C PRO A 148 21.45 -3.50 15.45
N ASN A 149 20.17 -3.63 15.07
CA ASN A 149 19.44 -4.86 14.82
C ASN A 149 18.33 -4.82 13.72
N GLY A 150 18.28 -3.93 12.72
CA GLY A 150 17.20 -4.10 11.71
C GLY A 150 16.96 -3.03 10.64
N ALA A 151 16.07 -3.39 9.71
CA ALA A 151 15.57 -2.57 8.60
C ALA A 151 14.93 -1.24 9.08
N PRO A 152 14.92 -0.19 8.24
CA PRO A 152 14.33 1.10 8.59
C PRO A 152 12.84 0.98 8.95
N VAL A 153 12.42 1.70 10.00
CA VAL A 153 11.06 1.62 10.54
C VAL A 153 10.20 2.78 10.00
N LEU A 154 9.00 2.49 9.52
CA LEU A 154 7.92 3.41 9.18
C LEU A 154 7.44 4.12 10.45
N PRO A 155 7.42 5.47 10.48
CA PRO A 155 6.84 6.23 11.57
C PRO A 155 5.35 5.93 11.78
N ASP A 156 4.87 6.27 12.97
CA ASP A 156 3.46 6.22 13.35
C ASP A 156 2.59 6.93 12.29
N GLY A 157 1.56 6.24 11.83
CA GLY A 157 0.60 6.76 10.87
C GLY A 157 1.13 6.92 9.43
N GLN A 158 2.39 6.55 9.14
CA GLN A 158 2.90 6.57 7.77
C GLN A 158 2.36 5.37 6.97
N LEU A 159 1.86 5.65 5.77
CA LEU A 159 1.43 4.66 4.80
C LEU A 159 2.49 4.54 3.70
N ARG A 160 2.94 3.33 3.42
CA ARG A 160 3.79 3.01 2.27
C ARG A 160 2.93 2.43 1.15
N ILE A 161 3.15 2.89 -0.07
CA ILE A 161 2.50 2.38 -1.27
C ILE A 161 3.58 2.00 -2.28
N ASP A 162 3.66 0.71 -2.56
CA ASP A 162 4.51 0.12 -3.59
C ASP A 162 3.71 -0.01 -4.88
N ILE A 163 4.20 0.59 -5.94
CA ILE A 163 3.55 0.65 -7.25
C ILE A 163 4.41 -0.16 -8.22
N ALA A 164 3.97 -1.38 -8.53
CA ALA A 164 4.62 -2.19 -9.54
C ALA A 164 4.22 -1.64 -10.92
N VAL A 165 5.21 -1.29 -11.74
CA VAL A 165 5.00 -0.71 -13.07
C VAL A 165 5.65 -1.56 -14.14
N LYS A 166 5.07 -1.55 -15.34
CA LYS A 166 5.59 -2.22 -16.53
C LYS A 166 5.49 -1.29 -17.72
N GLY A 167 6.49 -1.34 -18.61
CA GLY A 167 6.43 -0.63 -19.88
C GLY A 167 7.27 0.64 -19.97
N LEU A 168 8.09 0.94 -18.96
CA LEU A 168 8.98 2.10 -19.02
C LEU A 168 9.99 1.95 -20.16
N SER A 169 10.19 3.01 -20.94
CA SER A 169 11.17 2.99 -22.03
C SER A 169 12.60 3.21 -21.53
N ASP A 170 12.75 3.98 -20.45
CA ASP A 170 14.02 4.31 -19.82
C ASP A 170 13.88 4.27 -18.29
N LEU A 171 14.91 3.82 -17.58
CA LEU A 171 14.93 3.81 -16.12
C LEU A 171 14.83 5.21 -15.50
N GLN A 172 15.29 6.26 -16.19
CA GLN A 172 15.17 7.64 -15.74
C GLN A 172 13.71 8.09 -15.64
N GLN A 173 12.80 7.50 -16.43
CA GLN A 173 11.37 7.85 -16.41
C GLN A 173 10.68 7.50 -15.09
N ARG A 174 11.27 6.64 -14.24
CA ARG A 174 10.72 6.28 -12.93
C ARG A 174 10.49 7.49 -12.01
N SER A 175 11.21 8.58 -12.20
CA SER A 175 11.02 9.82 -11.42
C SER A 175 9.98 10.79 -12.02
N ALA A 176 9.41 10.48 -13.18
CA ALA A 176 8.44 11.37 -13.86
C ALA A 176 6.99 11.17 -13.38
N TYR A 177 6.71 10.14 -12.59
CA TYR A 177 5.37 9.86 -12.09
C TYR A 177 4.88 10.93 -11.13
N LEU A 178 3.65 11.39 -11.33
CA LEU A 178 2.96 12.25 -10.37
C LEU A 178 1.96 11.42 -9.60
N VAL A 179 2.15 11.35 -8.28
CA VAL A 179 1.30 10.56 -7.39
C VAL A 179 0.74 11.44 -6.27
N ARG A 180 -0.56 11.31 -6.01
CA ARG A 180 -1.27 11.99 -4.91
C ARG A 180 -2.25 11.02 -4.27
N LEU A 181 -2.44 11.15 -2.96
CA LEU A 181 -3.63 10.61 -2.32
C LEU A 181 -4.71 11.67 -2.32
N LYS A 182 -5.95 11.29 -2.58
CA LYS A 182 -7.11 12.16 -2.49
C LYS A 182 -8.02 11.65 -1.38
N GLY A 183 -8.31 12.55 -0.44
CA GLY A 183 -9.21 12.28 0.67
C GLY A 183 -10.69 12.42 0.33
N PRO A 184 -11.59 12.02 1.25
CA PRO A 184 -13.03 12.11 1.05
C PRO A 184 -13.51 13.56 0.94
N ASP A 185 -12.76 14.52 1.48
CA ASP A 185 -13.00 15.97 1.34
C ASP A 185 -12.44 16.55 0.02
N GLY A 186 -11.85 15.71 -0.83
CA GLY A 186 -11.25 16.09 -2.11
C GLY A 186 -9.86 16.70 -1.99
N LYS A 187 -9.28 16.84 -0.79
CA LYS A 187 -7.93 17.36 -0.64
C LYS A 187 -6.90 16.38 -1.18
N LEU A 188 -5.92 16.93 -1.89
CA LEU A 188 -4.79 16.17 -2.41
C LEU A 188 -3.62 16.21 -1.43
N LEU A 189 -3.20 15.04 -0.99
CA LEU A 189 -2.01 14.82 -0.19
C LEU A 189 -0.85 14.39 -1.08
N ALA A 190 0.24 15.16 -1.01
CA ALA A 190 1.51 14.79 -1.64
C ALA A 190 2.23 13.72 -0.82
N PRO A 191 3.03 12.84 -1.47
CA PRO A 191 3.91 11.94 -0.74
C PRO A 191 4.96 12.76 0.00
N THR A 192 5.31 12.32 1.21
CA THR A 192 6.42 12.89 2.00
C THR A 192 7.78 12.41 1.51
N ARG A 193 7.80 11.25 0.84
CA ARG A 193 9.00 10.65 0.26
C ARG A 193 8.66 9.78 -0.94
N PHE A 194 9.60 9.69 -1.86
CA PHE A 194 9.60 8.79 -3.01
C PHE A 194 10.94 8.03 -3.08
N SER A 195 10.88 6.75 -3.45
CA SER A 195 12.03 5.90 -3.75
C SER A 195 11.62 4.80 -4.74
N PHE A 196 12.50 3.84 -5.01
CA PHE A 196 12.21 2.66 -5.82
C PHE A 196 12.98 1.46 -5.26
N VAL A 197 12.48 0.26 -5.53
CA VAL A 197 13.13 -0.99 -5.15
C VAL A 197 14.24 -1.30 -6.16
N ASN A 198 15.27 -2.04 -5.75
CA ASN A 198 16.30 -2.54 -6.65
C ASN A 198 15.86 -3.83 -7.36
N ASP A 199 14.70 -3.79 -8.02
CA ASP A 199 14.06 -4.92 -8.70
C ASP A 199 13.85 -4.70 -10.21
N TRP A 200 14.38 -3.59 -10.74
CA TRP A 200 14.20 -3.17 -12.12
C TRP A 200 14.86 -4.15 -13.10
N LYS A 201 14.08 -4.58 -14.08
CA LYS A 201 14.53 -5.49 -15.13
C LYS A 201 13.81 -5.22 -16.45
N ALA A 202 14.45 -5.65 -17.55
CA ALA A 202 13.79 -5.70 -18.84
C ALA A 202 12.62 -6.72 -18.79
N GLY A 203 11.46 -6.27 -19.24
CA GLY A 203 10.25 -7.05 -19.50
C GLY A 203 9.91 -7.04 -20.98
N ASP A 204 8.61 -7.06 -21.28
CA ASP A 204 8.09 -7.22 -22.63
C ASP A 204 8.58 -6.11 -23.57
N GLY A 205 9.04 -6.50 -24.77
CA GLY A 205 9.52 -5.54 -25.77
C GLY A 205 10.78 -4.75 -25.36
N GLY A 206 11.55 -5.25 -24.38
CA GLY A 206 12.75 -4.57 -23.87
C GLY A 206 12.44 -3.38 -22.95
N LYS A 207 11.17 -3.17 -22.61
CA LYS A 207 10.73 -2.13 -21.67
C LYS A 207 11.08 -2.51 -20.24
N GLN A 208 11.29 -1.55 -19.37
CA GLN A 208 11.61 -1.76 -17.97
C GLN A 208 10.34 -2.02 -17.15
N ALA A 209 10.48 -2.90 -16.16
CA ALA A 209 9.50 -3.17 -15.13
C ALA A 209 10.18 -3.18 -13.77
N GLY A 210 9.50 -2.70 -12.73
CA GLY A 210 10.04 -2.60 -11.38
C GLY A 210 9.05 -1.92 -10.44
N THR A 211 9.52 -1.58 -9.24
CA THR A 211 8.65 -1.05 -8.18
C THR A 211 9.04 0.35 -7.76
N LEU A 212 8.09 1.28 -7.88
CA LEU A 212 8.13 2.61 -7.28
C LEU A 212 7.60 2.54 -5.85
N VAL A 213 8.11 3.38 -4.95
CA VAL A 213 7.70 3.40 -3.55
C VAL A 213 7.40 4.82 -3.11
N TYR A 214 6.19 5.03 -2.60
CA TYR A 214 5.73 6.32 -2.09
C TYR A 214 5.34 6.20 -0.61
N TYR A 215 5.63 7.26 0.16
CA TYR A 215 5.29 7.34 1.57
C TYR A 215 4.36 8.53 1.79
N PHE A 216 3.29 8.31 2.54
CA PHE A 216 2.27 9.31 2.84
C PHE A 216 2.03 9.40 4.35
N GLU A 217 1.50 10.54 4.80
CA GLU A 217 1.04 10.73 6.18
C GLU A 217 -0.48 11.01 6.16
N PRO A 218 -1.33 9.98 5.94
CA PRO A 218 -2.75 10.19 5.64
C PRO A 218 -3.51 10.85 6.81
N LEU A 219 -3.07 10.63 8.06
CA LEU A 219 -3.66 11.27 9.24
C LEU A 219 -3.56 12.80 9.20
N LYS A 220 -2.47 13.35 8.65
CA LYS A 220 -2.31 14.81 8.49
C LYS A 220 -3.33 15.38 7.51
N ALA A 221 -3.87 14.54 6.63
CA ALA A 221 -4.95 14.88 5.71
C ALA A 221 -6.35 14.50 6.24
N GLY A 222 -6.48 14.03 7.48
CA GLY A 222 -7.75 13.65 8.09
C GLY A 222 -8.29 12.28 7.63
N LEU A 223 -7.45 11.45 7.01
CA LEU A 223 -7.82 10.10 6.58
C LEU A 223 -7.73 9.13 7.76
N ASN A 224 -8.68 8.19 7.85
CA ASN A 224 -8.80 7.20 8.91
C ASN A 224 -8.58 5.78 8.41
N ALA A 225 -8.23 4.87 9.31
CA ALA A 225 -7.88 3.47 9.04
C ALA A 225 -8.91 2.68 8.21
N ASN A 226 -10.18 3.10 8.24
CA ASN A 226 -11.28 2.43 7.56
C ASN A 226 -11.79 3.17 6.32
N ASP A 227 -11.11 4.25 5.91
CA ASP A 227 -11.56 5.06 4.79
C ASP A 227 -11.22 4.37 3.46
N LYS A 228 -12.05 4.65 2.45
CA LYS A 228 -11.66 4.44 1.06
C LYS A 228 -10.93 5.68 0.58
N ILE A 229 -9.77 5.49 0.00
CA ILE A 229 -8.93 6.58 -0.50
C ILE A 229 -8.67 6.40 -1.99
N ASP A 230 -8.53 7.52 -2.68
CA ASP A 230 -8.23 7.55 -4.10
C ASP A 230 -6.73 7.79 -4.27
N LEU A 231 -6.01 6.85 -4.89
CA LEU A 231 -4.62 7.05 -5.31
C LEU A 231 -4.63 7.56 -6.75
N LEU A 232 -4.35 8.85 -6.90
CA LEU A 232 -4.20 9.48 -8.19
C LEU A 232 -2.79 9.27 -8.72
N LEU A 233 -2.67 8.76 -9.93
CA LEU A 233 -1.40 8.50 -10.59
C LEU A 233 -1.44 8.98 -12.03
N ARG A 234 -0.45 9.79 -12.40
CA ARG A 234 -0.12 10.10 -13.79
C ARG A 234 1.23 9.47 -14.10
N ASN A 235 1.29 8.75 -15.21
CA ASN A 235 2.52 8.07 -15.66
C ASN A 235 3.51 9.08 -16.27
N GLU A 236 4.64 8.57 -16.76
CA GLU A 236 5.74 9.36 -17.31
C GLU A 236 5.43 10.08 -18.63
N GLU A 237 4.40 9.64 -19.37
CA GLU A 237 4.01 10.26 -20.65
C GLU A 237 3.10 11.47 -20.41
N GLY A 238 2.21 11.38 -19.42
CA GLY A 238 1.50 12.52 -18.85
C GLY A 238 0.12 12.84 -19.45
N SER A 239 -0.31 12.16 -20.52
CA SER A 239 -1.62 12.39 -21.15
C SER A 239 -2.80 11.77 -20.39
N CYS A 240 -2.54 10.74 -19.58
CA CYS A 240 -3.56 10.01 -18.82
C CYS A 240 -3.25 10.07 -17.32
N ALA A 241 -4.27 10.35 -16.50
CA ALA A 241 -4.22 10.17 -15.05
C ALA A 241 -5.31 9.21 -14.61
N TYR A 242 -4.94 8.28 -13.73
CA TYR A 242 -5.80 7.24 -13.21
C TYR A 242 -6.09 7.48 -11.74
N ASP A 243 -7.29 7.10 -11.32
CA ASP A 243 -7.72 7.04 -9.94
C ASP A 243 -7.89 5.56 -9.54
N PHE A 244 -7.06 5.13 -8.59
CA PHE A 244 -7.13 3.80 -8.00
C PHE A 244 -7.81 3.86 -6.64
N VAL A 245 -8.97 3.24 -6.51
CA VAL A 245 -9.72 3.21 -5.26
C VAL A 245 -9.13 2.14 -4.35
N LEU A 246 -8.54 2.57 -3.25
CA LEU A 246 -7.93 1.73 -2.23
C LEU A 246 -8.84 1.69 -1.00
N ASP A 247 -9.16 0.49 -0.54
CA ASP A 247 -10.00 0.29 0.64
C ASP A 247 -9.11 -0.02 1.84
N LEU A 248 -8.87 0.98 2.70
CA LEU A 248 -8.01 0.81 3.88
C LEU A 248 -8.64 -0.15 4.90
N SER A 249 -9.95 -0.42 4.85
CA SER A 249 -10.55 -1.45 5.71
C SER A 249 -10.15 -2.88 5.34
N LYS A 250 -9.53 -3.09 4.16
CA LYS A 250 -8.92 -4.36 3.76
C LYS A 250 -7.55 -4.58 4.40
N PHE A 251 -7.13 -3.62 5.22
CA PHE A 251 -5.88 -3.55 5.93
C PHE A 251 -6.12 -3.95 7.41
N ASN A 252 -6.81 -5.09 7.62
CA ASN A 252 -7.36 -5.50 8.91
C ASN A 252 -7.10 -6.97 9.23
#